data_AF-A0A3P6T9W9-F1
#
_entry.id   AF-A0A3P6T9W9-F1
#
_cell.length_a   1.000
_cell.length_b   1.000
_cell.length_c   1.000
_cell.angle_alpha   90.00
_cell.angle_beta   90.00
_cell.angle_gamma   90.00
#
_symmetry.space_group_name_H-M   'P 1'
#
loop_
_entity.id
_entity.type
_entity.pdbx_description
1 polymer ?
#
loop_
_entity_poly.entity_id
_entity_poly.type
_entity_poly.pdbx_seq_one_letter_code
_entity_poly.pdbx_strand_id
1 'polypeptide(L)'
;IKLPYYKDCGTPGRGSGEDVKAAWKRCANDYNCATQCVKAYYERYKHKCDGTGQGPCQVMARLHNGGPSGCQKSATVGYWNAIHRCCGCS
;
A
#
# COMPACT_ATOMS: atom_id res chain seq x y z
N ILE A 1 7.48 2.39 2.03
CA ILE A 1 6.28 2.59 2.89
C ILE A 1 6.50 3.79 3.81
N LYS A 2 5.53 4.71 3.96
CA LYS A 2 5.61 5.87 4.89
C LYS A 2 5.09 5.52 6.28
N LEU A 3 5.48 6.26 7.33
CA LEU A 3 5.03 5.98 8.71
C LEU A 3 3.50 5.95 8.89
N PRO A 4 2.70 6.90 8.34
CA PRO A 4 1.24 6.81 8.45
C PRO A 4 0.67 5.55 7.78
N TYR A 5 1.22 5.15 6.62
CA TYR A 5 0.83 3.93 5.92
C TYR A 5 1.08 2.69 6.80
N TYR A 6 2.24 2.65 7.49
CA TYR A 6 2.57 1.57 8.40
C TYR A 6 1.62 1.47 9.61
N LYS A 7 1.22 2.62 10.16
CA LYS A 7 0.17 2.65 11.20
C LYS A 7 -1.15 2.10 10.68
N ASP A 8 -1.51 2.46 9.45
CA ASP A 8 -2.78 2.04 8.86
C ASP A 8 -2.82 0.55 8.49
N CYS A 9 -1.67 -0.05 8.19
CA CYS A 9 -1.58 -1.48 7.90
C CYS A 9 -1.49 -2.37 9.16
N GLY A 10 -1.70 -1.80 10.35
CA GLY A 10 -1.73 -2.55 11.62
C GLY A 10 -0.38 -2.74 12.29
N THR A 11 0.66 -2.01 11.85
CA THR A 11 2.02 -2.06 12.42
C THR A 11 2.62 -3.48 12.55
N PRO A 12 2.66 -4.28 11.46
CA PRO A 12 3.21 -5.63 11.51
C PRO A 12 4.67 -5.64 12.00
N GLY A 13 5.04 -6.69 12.73
CA GLY A 13 6.40 -6.86 13.28
C GLY A 13 6.78 -5.92 14.43
N ARG A 14 5.82 -5.14 14.95
CA ARG A 14 6.02 -4.29 16.13
C ARG A 14 5.77 -5.08 17.41
N GLY A 15 6.75 -5.07 18.33
CA GLY A 15 6.62 -5.64 19.66
C GLY A 15 5.79 -4.76 20.62
N SER A 16 5.29 -5.36 21.70
CA SER A 16 4.63 -4.61 22.78
C SER A 16 5.59 -3.59 23.39
N GLY A 17 5.14 -2.34 23.56
CA GLY A 17 5.96 -1.26 24.10
C GLY A 17 7.04 -0.70 23.16
N GLU A 18 7.27 -1.31 21.99
CA GLU A 18 8.28 -0.86 21.04
C GLU A 18 7.93 0.50 20.43
N ASP A 19 8.91 1.38 20.19
CA ASP A 19 8.69 2.61 19.44
C ASP A 19 8.20 2.34 18.00
N VAL A 20 7.15 3.04 17.61
CA VAL A 20 6.51 2.84 16.30
C VAL A 20 7.40 3.25 15.13
N LYS A 21 8.29 4.25 15.31
CA LYS A 21 9.17 4.71 14.22
C LYS A 21 10.29 3.71 13.99
N ALA A 22 10.86 3.14 15.04
CA ALA A 22 11.84 2.06 14.96
C ALA A 22 11.24 0.83 14.26
N ALA A 23 10.07 0.35 14.71
CA ALA A 23 9.37 -0.78 14.11
C ALA A 23 9.03 -0.55 12.64
N TRP A 24 8.54 0.66 12.30
CA TRP A 24 8.26 1.05 10.92
C TRP A 24 9.50 0.94 10.02
N LYS A 25 10.63 1.52 10.44
CA LYS A 25 11.87 1.49 9.64
C LYS A 25 12.37 0.07 9.44
N ARG A 26 12.35 -0.77 10.49
CA ARG A 26 12.72 -2.18 10.39
C ARG A 26 11.80 -2.92 9.42
N CYS A 27 10.48 -2.77 9.59
CA CYS A 27 9.49 -3.42 8.72
C CYS A 27 9.59 -2.95 7.26
N ALA A 28 9.84 -1.66 7.02
CA ALA A 28 9.99 -1.13 5.67
C ALA A 28 11.25 -1.63 4.94
N ASN A 29 12.26 -2.07 5.69
CA ASN A 29 13.50 -2.67 5.17
C ASN A 29 13.45 -4.20 5.11
N ASP A 30 12.39 -4.84 5.64
CA ASP A 30 12.18 -6.27 5.58
C ASP A 30 11.12 -6.61 4.51
N TYR A 31 11.48 -7.45 3.55
CA TYR A 31 10.60 -7.76 2.42
C TYR A 31 9.26 -8.37 2.85
N ASN A 32 9.29 -9.30 3.81
CA ASN A 32 8.10 -10.03 4.25
C ASN A 32 7.16 -9.10 5.04
N CYS A 33 7.71 -8.32 5.96
CA CYS A 33 6.96 -7.36 6.76
C CYS A 33 6.37 -6.24 5.89
N ALA A 34 7.17 -5.69 4.97
CA ALA A 34 6.69 -4.68 4.03
C ALA A 34 5.55 -5.24 3.15
N THR A 35 5.69 -6.46 2.64
CA THR A 35 4.65 -7.13 1.84
C THR A 35 3.37 -7.35 2.64
N GLN A 36 3.47 -7.82 3.89
CA GLN A 36 2.33 -7.96 4.79
C GLN A 36 1.62 -6.62 5.00
N CYS A 37 2.39 -5.55 5.22
CA CYS A 37 1.85 -4.21 5.38
C CYS A 37 1.12 -3.70 4.12
N VAL A 38 1.67 -3.90 2.92
CA VAL A 38 1.01 -3.50 1.67
C VAL A 38 -0.30 -4.27 1.48
N LYS A 39 -0.31 -5.59 1.73
CA LYS A 39 -1.52 -6.41 1.65
C LYS A 39 -2.59 -5.95 2.64
N ALA A 40 -2.22 -5.74 3.90
CA ALA A 40 -3.15 -5.27 4.92
C ALA A 40 -3.71 -3.86 4.60
N TYR A 41 -2.89 -2.96 4.07
CA TYR A 41 -3.34 -1.64 3.64
C TYR A 41 -4.29 -1.71 2.44
N TYR A 42 -3.99 -2.57 1.47
CA TYR A 42 -4.90 -2.84 0.34
C TYR A 42 -6.24 -3.37 0.84
N GLU A 43 -6.24 -4.41 1.67
CA GLU A 43 -7.48 -4.98 2.24
C GLU A 43 -8.29 -3.94 3.03
N ARG A 44 -7.61 -3.08 3.79
CA ARG A 44 -8.25 -2.01 4.55
C ARG A 44 -8.96 -0.98 3.67
N TYR A 45 -8.44 -0.69 2.46
CA TYR A 45 -8.91 0.46 1.67
C TYR A 45 -9.45 0.13 0.27
N LYS A 46 -9.35 -1.12 -0.21
CA LYS A 46 -9.81 -1.52 -1.55
C LYS A 46 -11.27 -1.19 -1.83
N HIS A 47 -12.13 -1.28 -0.81
CA HIS A 47 -13.56 -0.93 -0.92
C HIS A 47 -13.79 0.53 -1.35
N LYS A 48 -12.85 1.44 -1.11
CA LYS A 48 -12.94 2.84 -1.58
C LYS A 48 -12.74 2.98 -3.08
N CYS A 49 -12.37 1.90 -3.75
CA CYS A 49 -12.17 1.83 -5.19
C CYS A 49 -13.29 1.03 -5.88
N ASP A 50 -14.29 0.59 -5.13
CA ASP A 50 -15.47 -0.07 -5.68
C ASP A 50 -16.18 0.89 -6.66
N GLY A 51 -16.68 0.34 -7.76
CA GLY A 51 -17.30 1.12 -8.83
C GLY A 51 -16.33 1.86 -9.76
N THR A 52 -15.01 1.81 -9.53
CA THR A 52 -14.04 2.42 -10.46
C THR A 52 -13.71 1.57 -11.69
N GLY A 53 -14.11 0.29 -11.70
CA GLY A 53 -13.83 -0.67 -12.79
C GLY A 53 -12.37 -1.12 -12.91
N GLN A 54 -11.52 -0.81 -11.92
CA GLN A 54 -10.09 -1.09 -11.95
C GLN A 54 -9.79 -2.51 -11.44
N GLY A 55 -8.81 -3.17 -12.04
CA GLY A 55 -8.33 -4.48 -11.60
C GLY A 55 -7.58 -4.44 -10.26
N PRO A 56 -7.43 -5.58 -9.56
CA PRO A 56 -6.80 -5.64 -8.24
C PRO A 56 -5.38 -5.05 -8.21
N CYS A 57 -4.58 -5.31 -9.24
CA CYS A 57 -3.21 -4.79 -9.30
C CYS A 57 -3.18 -3.27 -9.46
N GLN A 58 -4.04 -2.73 -10.33
CA GLN A 58 -4.20 -1.29 -10.50
C GLN A 58 -4.66 -0.61 -9.22
N VAL A 59 -5.66 -1.18 -8.53
CA VAL A 59 -6.15 -0.66 -7.25
C VAL A 59 -5.02 -0.66 -6.22
N MET A 60 -4.30 -1.78 -6.07
CA MET A 60 -3.19 -1.88 -5.11
C MET A 60 -2.09 -0.86 -5.41
N ALA A 61 -1.65 -0.73 -6.67
CA ALA A 61 -0.62 0.22 -7.07
C ALA A 61 -1.04 1.68 -6.79
N ARG A 62 -2.28 2.02 -7.12
CA ARG A 62 -2.79 3.39 -6.94
C ARG A 62 -3.05 3.73 -5.49
N LEU A 63 -3.52 2.79 -4.67
CA LEU A 63 -3.62 2.96 -3.22
C LEU A 63 -2.23 3.11 -2.57
N HIS A 64 -1.24 2.34 -3.04
CA HIS A 64 0.14 2.44 -2.56
C HIS A 64 0.73 3.84 -2.81
N ASN A 65 0.50 4.38 -4.00
CA ASN A 65 1.03 5.69 -4.40
C ASN A 65 0.23 6.87 -3.81
N GLY A 66 -1.11 6.79 -3.84
CA GLY A 66 -2.00 7.92 -3.57
C GLY A 66 -2.73 7.92 -2.23
N GLY A 67 -2.51 6.90 -1.39
CA GLY A 67 -3.18 6.74 -0.10
C GLY A 67 -4.58 6.14 -0.22
N PRO A 68 -5.45 6.29 0.80
CA PRO A 68 -6.70 5.52 0.93
C PRO A 68 -7.71 5.67 -0.22
N SER A 69 -7.66 6.77 -0.97
CA SER A 69 -8.50 7.04 -2.15
C SER A 69 -7.68 7.15 -3.44
N GLY A 70 -6.46 6.60 -3.47
CA GLY A 70 -5.51 6.76 -4.56
C GLY A 70 -6.06 6.37 -5.94
N CYS A 71 -6.92 5.36 -6.02
CA CYS A 71 -7.60 4.90 -7.24
C CYS A 71 -8.56 5.93 -7.87
N GLN A 72 -8.99 6.95 -7.12
CA GLN A 72 -9.85 8.02 -7.61
C GLN A 72 -9.04 9.24 -8.09
N LYS A 73 -7.73 9.29 -7.79
CA LYS A 73 -6.88 10.45 -8.08
C LYS A 73 -6.17 10.28 -9.42
N SER A 74 -6.35 11.21 -10.34
CA SER A 74 -5.64 11.21 -11.64
C SER A 74 -4.12 11.21 -11.48
N ALA A 75 -3.59 11.85 -10.43
CA ALA A 75 -2.17 11.90 -10.11
C ALA A 75 -1.49 10.51 -9.94
N THR A 76 -2.25 9.45 -9.66
CA THR A 76 -1.71 8.08 -9.48
C THR A 76 -1.70 7.26 -10.78
N VAL A 77 -2.30 7.75 -11.87
CA VAL A 77 -2.39 7.03 -13.15
C VAL A 77 -1.00 6.82 -13.75
N GLY A 78 -0.13 7.84 -13.71
CA GLY A 78 1.25 7.72 -14.21
C GLY A 78 2.04 6.62 -13.48
N TYR A 79 1.86 6.51 -12.15
CA TYR A 79 2.48 5.45 -11.35
C TYR A 79 1.98 4.07 -11.77
N TRP A 80 0.67 3.88 -11.94
CA TRP A 80 0.10 2.63 -12.43
C TRP A 80 0.67 2.25 -13.80
N ASN A 81 0.72 3.18 -14.75
CA ASN A 81 1.24 2.91 -16.09
C ASN A 81 2.71 2.49 -16.08
N ALA A 82 3.51 3.00 -15.13
CA ALA A 82 4.89 2.55 -14.95
C ALA A 82 4.96 1.11 -14.41
N ILE A 83 4.14 0.76 -13.42
CA ILE A 83 4.04 -0.60 -12.86
C ILE A 83 3.56 -1.60 -13.93
N HIS A 84 2.47 -1.30 -14.62
CA HIS A 84 1.89 -2.17 -15.65
C HIS A 84 2.90 -2.51 -16.75
N ARG A 85 3.73 -1.54 -17.16
CA ARG A 85 4.82 -1.76 -18.12
C ARG A 85 5.94 -2.67 -17.59
N CYS A 86 6.22 -2.64 -16.29
CA CYS A 86 7.28 -3.45 -15.68
C CYS A 86 6.84 -4.89 -15.41
N CYS A 87 5.60 -5.10 -14.95
CA CYS A 87 5.12 -6.42 -14.52
C CYS A 87 4.24 -7.14 -15.57
N GLY A 88 3.68 -6.42 -16.55
CA GLY A 88 2.66 -6.97 -17.47
C GLY A 88 1.36 -7.41 -16.79
N CYS A 89 1.14 -7.00 -15.54
CA CYS A 89 0.07 -7.51 -14.69
C CYS A 89 -1.26 -6.76 -14.89
N SER A 90 -2.38 -7.50 -14.89
CA SER A 90 -3.77 -7.00 -15.04
C SER A 90 -4.53 -6.88 -13.72
#